data_AF-A0A9P8RRB6-F1
#
_entry.id   AF-A0A9P8RRB6-F1
#
_cell.length_a   1.000
_cell.length_b   1.000
_cell.length_c   1.000
_cell.angle_alpha   90.00
_cell.angle_beta   90.00
_cell.angle_gamma   90.00
#
_symmetry.space_group_name_H-M   'P 1'
#
loop_
_entity.id
_entity.type
_entity.pdbx_description
1 polymer ?
#
loop_
_entity_poly.entity_id
_entity_poly.type
_entity_poly.pdbx_seq_one_letter_code
_entity_poly.pdbx_strand_id
1 'polypeptide(L)'
;MPRADRFRWAACQLDALENCLEYRTLQNTLASLPNTLDETYSRILHGIPSEYKRNAIRILQFLTYSERPLRIEEAVDAIAVDTEESQYFNPRYRMPNPQEITCFCSSLVVLVSTTHDSNDKNEEGMKLQLAHFSVKEYLTSERLDKDVAHNFQEVAARASVATACLAYLLHLDQNIRIEKIKEMFPLAQYSARYWMDHAAMAEGKDEKLQGF
;
A
#
# COMPACT_ATOMS: atom_id res chain seq x y z
N MET A 1 -21.42 -10.21 12.01
CA MET A 1 -20.54 -11.20 11.36
C MET A 1 -19.26 -11.42 12.19
N PRO A 2 -19.31 -12.09 13.37
CA PRO A 2 -18.16 -12.16 14.30
C PRO A 2 -17.19 -13.33 14.06
N ARG A 3 -17.41 -14.17 13.04
CA ARG A 3 -16.55 -15.34 12.76
C ARG A 3 -15.34 -14.99 11.91
N ALA A 4 -15.47 -14.12 10.90
CA ALA A 4 -14.38 -13.75 10.00
C ALA A 4 -13.23 -13.04 10.72
N ASP A 5 -13.55 -12.12 11.65
CA ASP A 5 -12.58 -11.37 12.44
C ASP A 5 -11.69 -12.29 13.31
N ARG A 6 -12.27 -13.36 13.86
CA ARG A 6 -11.53 -14.34 14.70
C ARG A 6 -10.57 -15.21 13.92
N PHE A 7 -10.88 -15.52 12.65
CA PHE A 7 -9.98 -16.31 11.80
C PHE A 7 -8.77 -15.50 11.32
N ARG A 8 -8.94 -14.18 11.06
CA ARG A 8 -7.79 -13.33 10.73
C ARG A 8 -6.91 -13.08 11.94
N TRP A 9 -7.50 -12.88 13.11
CA TRP A 9 -6.75 -12.78 14.35
C TRP A 9 -5.88 -14.03 14.57
N ALA A 10 -6.44 -15.23 14.41
CA ALA A 10 -5.67 -16.48 14.51
C ALA A 10 -4.54 -16.59 13.46
N ALA A 11 -4.79 -16.19 12.20
CA ALA A 11 -3.75 -16.18 11.17
C ALA A 11 -2.60 -15.24 11.50
N CYS A 12 -2.88 -14.01 11.93
CA CYS A 12 -1.84 -13.06 12.32
C CYS A 12 -1.05 -13.52 13.55
N GLN A 13 -1.68 -14.25 14.48
CA GLN A 13 -0.96 -14.86 15.60
C GLN A 13 0.00 -15.96 15.13
N LEU A 14 -0.38 -16.73 14.09
CA LEU A 14 0.50 -17.75 13.51
C LEU A 14 1.68 -17.13 12.77
N ASP A 15 1.48 -16.02 12.05
CA ASP A 15 2.57 -15.27 11.40
C ASP A 15 3.60 -14.75 12.41
N ALA A 16 3.13 -14.30 13.59
CA ALA A 16 4.03 -13.86 14.67
C ALA A 16 4.90 -15.01 15.24
N LEU A 17 4.47 -16.25 15.06
CA LEU A 17 5.15 -17.46 15.53
C LEU A 17 6.04 -18.09 14.46
N GLU A 18 5.88 -17.73 13.18
CA GLU A 18 6.57 -18.32 12.03
C GLU A 18 8.11 -18.28 12.18
N ASN A 19 8.64 -17.22 12.79
CA ASN A 19 10.07 -17.03 12.99
C ASN A 19 10.61 -17.45 14.37
N CYS A 20 9.78 -18.08 15.21
CA CYS A 20 10.19 -18.53 16.55
C CYS A 20 10.88 -19.90 16.50
N LEU A 21 12.19 -19.91 16.28
CA LEU A 21 12.99 -21.16 16.18
C LEU A 21 13.34 -21.80 17.54
N GLU A 22 13.37 -21.01 18.61
CA GLU A 22 13.72 -21.47 19.96
C GLU A 22 12.51 -21.54 20.88
N TYR A 23 12.43 -22.58 21.72
CA TYR A 23 11.33 -22.78 22.67
C TYR A 23 11.11 -21.58 23.60
N ARG A 24 12.18 -20.92 24.06
CA ARG A 24 12.08 -19.74 24.93
C ARG A 24 11.51 -18.54 24.17
N THR A 25 11.92 -18.32 22.94
CA THR A 25 11.39 -17.27 22.06
C THR A 25 9.92 -17.54 21.72
N LEU A 26 9.57 -18.80 21.44
CA LEU A 26 8.19 -19.22 21.22
C LEU A 26 7.31 -18.93 22.45
N GLN A 27 7.74 -19.31 23.66
CA GLN A 27 6.97 -19.04 24.88
C GLN A 27 6.80 -17.55 25.15
N ASN A 28 7.83 -16.74 24.94
CA ASN A 28 7.74 -15.29 25.11
C ASN A 28 6.82 -14.66 24.05
N THR A 29 6.86 -15.14 22.81
CA THR A 29 5.96 -14.67 21.74
C THR A 29 4.51 -15.06 22.02
N LEU A 30 4.26 -16.29 22.49
CA LEU A 30 2.93 -16.76 22.91
C LEU A 30 2.38 -15.95 24.10
N ALA A 31 3.23 -15.57 25.05
CA ALA A 31 2.84 -14.75 26.19
C ALA A 31 2.60 -13.27 25.85
N SER A 32 3.10 -12.80 24.69
CA SER A 32 2.97 -11.42 24.21
C SER A 32 2.05 -11.30 22.98
N LEU A 33 1.19 -12.30 22.75
CA LEU A 33 0.23 -12.24 21.65
C LEU A 33 -0.77 -11.09 21.90
N PRO A 34 -1.00 -10.24 20.90
CA PRO A 34 -1.94 -9.14 21.02
C PRO A 34 -3.37 -9.62 21.27
N ASN A 35 -4.04 -8.98 22.22
CA ASN A 35 -5.41 -9.30 22.64
C ASN A 35 -6.46 -8.72 21.69
N THR A 36 -6.05 -7.81 20.80
CA THR A 36 -6.93 -7.14 19.83
C THR A 36 -6.33 -7.14 18.42
N LEU A 37 -7.19 -6.93 17.42
CA LEU A 37 -6.75 -6.73 16.03
C LEU A 37 -5.89 -5.46 15.89
N ASP A 38 -6.21 -4.39 16.63
CA ASP A 38 -5.44 -3.14 16.58
C ASP A 38 -4.01 -3.33 17.09
N GLU A 39 -3.83 -4.01 18.23
CA GLU A 39 -2.50 -4.35 18.74
C GLU A 39 -1.75 -5.27 17.77
N THR A 40 -2.48 -6.14 17.07
CA THR A 40 -1.92 -7.01 16.03
C THR A 40 -1.40 -6.18 14.85
N TYR A 41 -2.19 -5.23 14.35
CA TYR A 41 -1.78 -4.36 13.24
C TYR A 41 -0.64 -3.42 13.64
N SER A 42 -0.69 -2.82 14.84
CA SER A 42 0.40 -2.02 15.38
C SER A 42 1.70 -2.82 15.43
N ARG A 43 1.66 -4.05 15.97
CA ARG A 43 2.83 -4.92 16.06
C ARG A 43 3.40 -5.26 14.67
N ILE A 44 2.54 -5.55 13.69
CA ILE A 44 2.98 -5.82 12.32
C ILE A 44 3.66 -4.59 11.73
N LEU A 45 3.04 -3.40 11.82
CA LEU A 45 3.61 -2.15 11.31
C LEU A 45 4.95 -1.80 11.95
N HIS A 46 5.10 -2.00 13.26
CA HIS A 46 6.36 -1.78 13.99
C HIS A 46 7.43 -2.81 13.68
N GLY A 47 7.02 -4.04 13.36
CA GLY A 47 7.92 -5.13 12.99
C GLY A 47 8.54 -5.00 11.60
N ILE A 48 8.07 -4.06 10.77
CA ILE A 48 8.62 -3.84 9.42
C ILE A 48 10.05 -3.29 9.55
N PRO A 49 11.05 -3.95 8.92
CA PRO A 49 12.43 -3.45 8.91
C PRO A 49 12.52 -2.01 8.38
N SER A 50 13.44 -1.22 8.96
CA SER A 50 13.59 0.20 8.60
C SER A 50 13.86 0.43 7.11
N GLU A 51 14.65 -0.44 6.48
CA GLU A 51 14.94 -0.45 5.04
C GLU A 51 13.68 -0.63 4.17
N TYR A 52 12.64 -1.25 4.70
CA TYR A 52 11.39 -1.56 4.00
C TYR A 52 10.24 -0.63 4.39
N LYS A 53 10.41 0.17 5.45
CA LYS A 53 9.34 1.01 6.02
C LYS A 53 8.80 2.03 5.01
N ARG A 54 9.66 2.67 4.20
CA ARG A 54 9.24 3.59 3.12
C ARG A 54 8.33 2.90 2.10
N ASN A 55 8.72 1.72 1.63
CA ASN A 55 7.96 0.97 0.62
C ASN A 55 6.64 0.45 1.20
N ALA A 56 6.67 -0.06 2.42
CA ALA A 56 5.47 -0.54 3.11
C ALA A 56 4.44 0.57 3.32
N ILE A 57 4.88 1.74 3.80
CA ILE A 57 4.01 2.91 3.97
C ILE A 57 3.40 3.33 2.63
N ARG A 58 4.21 3.43 1.57
CA ARG A 58 3.74 3.76 0.22
C ARG A 58 2.65 2.79 -0.24
N ILE A 59 2.90 1.49 -0.14
CA ILE A 59 1.92 0.44 -0.50
C ILE A 59 0.63 0.65 0.28
N LEU A 60 0.71 0.76 1.61
CA LEU A 60 -0.47 0.89 2.46
C LEU A 60 -1.24 2.20 2.23
N GLN A 61 -0.56 3.31 1.90
CA GLN A 61 -1.21 4.57 1.51
C GLN A 61 -2.02 4.38 0.22
N PHE A 62 -1.41 3.81 -0.82
CA PHE A 62 -2.10 3.51 -2.06
C PHE A 62 -3.30 2.57 -1.81
N LEU A 63 -3.12 1.48 -1.08
CA LEU A 63 -4.21 0.51 -0.84
C LEU A 63 -5.34 1.08 0.04
N THR A 64 -5.02 2.04 0.92
CA THR A 64 -6.02 2.70 1.77
C THR A 64 -6.84 3.71 0.98
N TYR A 65 -6.20 4.52 0.13
CA TYR A 65 -6.80 5.71 -0.47
C TYR A 65 -7.10 5.61 -1.97
N SER A 66 -6.64 4.56 -2.68
CA SER A 66 -6.94 4.40 -4.10
C SER A 66 -8.43 4.16 -4.37
N GLU A 67 -8.91 4.71 -5.47
CA GLU A 67 -10.28 4.53 -5.97
C GLU A 67 -10.57 3.11 -6.47
N ARG A 68 -9.53 2.33 -6.75
CA ARG A 68 -9.61 0.90 -7.08
C ARG A 68 -8.41 0.12 -6.55
N PRO A 69 -8.50 -1.22 -6.42
CA PRO A 69 -7.34 -2.06 -6.19
C PRO A 69 -6.24 -1.84 -7.23
N LEU A 70 -4.98 -1.88 -6.79
CA LEU A 70 -3.81 -1.81 -7.67
C LEU A 70 -3.53 -3.18 -8.27
N ARG A 71 -3.11 -3.21 -9.54
CA ARG A 71 -2.43 -4.38 -10.12
C ARG A 71 -1.05 -4.50 -9.48
N ILE A 72 -0.51 -5.72 -9.40
CA ILE A 72 0.80 -5.94 -8.77
C ILE A 72 1.91 -5.11 -9.44
N GLU A 73 1.85 -4.96 -10.76
CA GLU A 73 2.85 -4.23 -11.52
C GLU A 73 2.74 -2.71 -11.30
N GLU A 74 1.52 -2.21 -11.06
CA GLU A 74 1.30 -0.81 -10.66
C GLU A 74 1.89 -0.54 -9.28
N ALA A 75 1.71 -1.47 -8.34
CA ALA A 75 2.25 -1.34 -6.99
C ALA A 75 3.79 -1.42 -6.98
N VAL A 76 4.39 -2.28 -7.82
CA VAL A 76 5.85 -2.34 -8.01
C VAL A 76 6.40 -1.01 -8.54
N ASP A 77 5.72 -0.41 -9.51
CA ASP A 77 6.11 0.90 -10.02
C ASP A 77 5.94 1.98 -8.95
N ALA A 78 4.86 1.94 -8.17
CA ALA A 78 4.57 2.93 -7.14
C ALA A 78 5.65 2.98 -6.05
N ILE A 79 6.27 1.84 -5.69
CA ILE A 79 7.39 1.82 -4.73
C ILE A 79 8.75 2.13 -5.36
N ALA A 80 8.91 1.90 -6.67
CA ALA A 80 10.13 2.22 -7.40
C ALA A 80 10.24 3.71 -7.79
N VAL A 81 9.17 4.49 -7.61
CA VAL A 81 9.21 5.96 -7.69
C VAL A 81 10.03 6.53 -6.54
N ASP A 82 10.93 7.44 -6.85
CA ASP A 82 11.60 8.27 -5.86
C ASP A 82 11.14 9.73 -6.00
N THR A 83 10.62 10.30 -4.92
CA THR A 83 10.14 11.69 -4.90
C THR A 83 11.18 12.66 -4.36
N GLU A 84 12.34 12.17 -3.89
CA GLU A 84 13.39 12.99 -3.28
C GLU A 84 14.59 13.22 -4.20
N GLU A 85 14.77 12.36 -5.21
CA GLU A 85 15.87 12.44 -6.16
C GLU A 85 15.49 13.18 -7.45
N SER A 86 16.51 13.60 -8.21
CA SER A 86 16.32 14.23 -9.53
C SER A 86 15.78 13.27 -10.60
N GLN A 87 15.98 11.96 -10.42
CA GLN A 87 15.42 10.93 -11.30
C GLN A 87 14.20 10.30 -10.62
N TYR A 88 13.01 10.80 -10.93
CA TYR A 88 11.77 10.39 -10.27
C TYR A 88 11.40 8.91 -10.41
N PHE A 89 11.81 8.28 -11.51
CA PHE A 89 11.55 6.87 -11.76
C PHE A 89 12.67 6.26 -12.60
N ASN A 90 12.99 5.00 -12.30
CA ASN A 90 13.91 4.20 -13.08
C ASN A 90 13.38 2.76 -13.17
N PRO A 91 12.99 2.27 -14.36
CA PRO A 91 12.52 0.90 -14.53
C PRO A 91 13.48 -0.19 -14.02
N ARG A 92 14.78 0.11 -13.89
CA ARG A 92 15.79 -0.83 -13.34
C ARG A 92 15.67 -1.04 -11.83
N TYR A 93 14.98 -0.17 -11.11
CA TYR A 93 14.76 -0.27 -9.67
C TYR A 93 13.47 -1.01 -9.30
N ARG A 94 12.75 -1.54 -10.30
CA ARG A 94 11.63 -2.45 -10.07
C ARG A 94 12.10 -3.70 -9.34
N MET A 95 11.22 -4.23 -8.50
CA MET A 95 11.42 -5.54 -7.88
C MET A 95 11.61 -6.61 -8.97
N PRO A 96 12.58 -7.53 -8.82
CA PRO A 96 12.73 -8.64 -9.75
C PRO A 96 11.50 -9.56 -9.81
N ASN A 97 10.86 -9.78 -8.65
CA ASN A 97 9.66 -10.60 -8.53
C ASN A 97 8.49 -9.78 -7.95
N PRO A 98 7.52 -9.35 -8.78
CA PRO A 98 6.34 -8.62 -8.32
C PRO A 98 5.47 -9.37 -7.30
N GLN A 99 5.50 -10.70 -7.27
CA GLN A 99 4.69 -11.50 -6.33
C GLN A 99 5.18 -11.39 -4.89
N GLU A 100 6.45 -11.02 -4.69
CA GLU A 100 7.05 -10.83 -3.36
C GLU A 100 6.70 -9.47 -2.74
N ILE A 101 5.91 -8.63 -3.43
CA ILE A 101 5.52 -7.30 -2.90
C ILE A 101 4.78 -7.39 -1.55
N THR A 102 4.12 -8.52 -1.26
CA THR A 102 3.47 -8.75 0.02
C THR A 102 4.46 -8.82 1.18
N CYS A 103 5.73 -9.15 0.93
CA CYS A 103 6.77 -9.20 1.96
C CYS A 103 7.02 -7.83 2.63
N PHE A 104 6.71 -6.71 1.96
CA PHE A 104 6.81 -5.38 2.58
C PHE A 104 5.77 -5.13 3.68
N CYS A 105 4.59 -5.73 3.57
CA CYS A 105 3.44 -5.43 4.43
C CYS A 105 2.92 -6.65 5.20
N SER A 106 3.64 -7.78 5.14
CA SER A 106 3.29 -9.04 5.81
C SER A 106 1.79 -9.36 5.60
N SER A 107 1.08 -9.66 6.68
CA SER A 107 -0.33 -10.05 6.68
C SER A 107 -1.31 -8.87 6.63
N LEU A 108 -0.86 -7.65 6.37
CA LEU A 108 -1.76 -6.51 6.15
C LEU A 108 -2.32 -6.49 4.72
N VAL A 109 -1.71 -7.21 3.79
CA VAL A 109 -2.07 -7.23 2.37
C VAL A 109 -2.21 -8.66 1.84
N VAL A 110 -2.93 -8.82 0.73
CA VAL A 110 -3.09 -10.10 0.02
C VAL A 110 -3.04 -9.89 -1.49
N LEU A 111 -2.66 -10.93 -2.21
CA LEU A 111 -2.83 -11.01 -3.66
C LEU A 111 -4.15 -11.69 -4.00
N VAL A 112 -4.95 -11.04 -4.83
CA VAL A 112 -6.21 -11.56 -5.34
C VAL A 112 -6.11 -11.71 -6.85
N SER A 113 -6.40 -12.90 -7.36
CA SER A 113 -6.51 -13.11 -8.80
C SER A 113 -7.88 -12.69 -9.28
N THR A 114 -7.95 -11.82 -10.29
CA THR A 114 -9.22 -11.48 -10.96
C THR A 114 -9.34 -12.27 -12.25
N THR A 115 -10.24 -13.26 -12.25
CA THR A 115 -10.55 -14.08 -13.43
C THR A 115 -11.82 -13.58 -14.12
N HIS A 116 -11.67 -13.13 -15.37
CA HIS A 116 -12.63 -13.08 -16.51
C HIS A 116 -14.08 -12.58 -16.36
N ASP A 117 -14.59 -12.18 -15.19
CA ASP A 117 -15.98 -11.70 -15.08
C ASP A 117 -16.18 -10.23 -15.50
N SER A 118 -15.10 -9.48 -15.76
CA SER A 118 -15.19 -8.13 -16.33
C SER A 118 -14.88 -8.12 -17.83
N ASN A 119 -15.78 -7.52 -18.62
CA ASN A 119 -15.60 -7.28 -20.06
C ASN A 119 -14.39 -6.36 -20.41
N ASP A 120 -13.63 -5.91 -19.41
CA ASP A 120 -12.47 -5.06 -19.58
C ASP A 120 -11.18 -5.88 -19.44
N LYS A 121 -10.57 -6.23 -20.57
CA LYS A 121 -9.30 -6.99 -20.63
C LYS A 121 -8.15 -6.33 -19.85
N ASN A 122 -8.28 -5.04 -19.49
CA ASN A 122 -7.28 -4.36 -18.65
C ASN A 122 -7.39 -4.72 -17.15
N GLU A 123 -8.42 -5.46 -16.73
CA GLU A 123 -8.61 -5.87 -15.33
C GLU A 123 -8.18 -7.30 -15.01
N GLU A 124 -7.79 -8.09 -16.01
CA GLU A 124 -7.23 -9.42 -15.81
C GLU A 124 -5.84 -9.34 -15.17
N GLY A 125 -5.59 -10.17 -14.16
CA GLY A 125 -4.29 -10.28 -13.50
C GLY A 125 -4.38 -10.38 -11.98
N MET A 126 -3.22 -10.31 -11.34
CA MET A 126 -3.13 -10.26 -9.88
C MET A 126 -3.27 -8.81 -9.40
N LYS A 127 -4.11 -8.61 -8.40
CA LYS A 127 -4.31 -7.33 -7.73
C LYS A 127 -3.82 -7.42 -6.29
N LEU A 128 -3.17 -6.36 -5.83
CA LEU A 128 -2.78 -6.19 -4.43
C LEU A 128 -3.92 -5.47 -3.69
N GLN A 129 -4.32 -6.00 -2.54
CA GLN A 129 -5.39 -5.45 -1.72
C GLN A 129 -5.02 -5.50 -0.24
N LEU A 130 -5.67 -4.68 0.57
CA LEU A 130 -5.65 -4.88 2.02
C LEU A 130 -6.27 -6.25 2.34
N ALA A 131 -5.67 -6.97 3.29
CA ALA A 131 -6.10 -8.31 3.65
C ALA A 131 -7.53 -8.35 4.21
N HIS A 132 -7.99 -7.24 4.79
CA HIS A 132 -9.32 -7.11 5.36
C HIS A 132 -9.74 -5.63 5.51
N PHE A 133 -11.05 -5.36 5.58
CA PHE A 133 -11.56 -4.00 5.75
C PHE A 133 -11.12 -3.36 7.08
N SER A 134 -10.97 -4.17 8.14
CA SER A 134 -10.50 -3.71 9.46
C SER A 134 -9.07 -3.16 9.42
N VAL A 135 -8.24 -3.58 8.46
CA VAL A 135 -6.92 -2.98 8.24
C VAL A 135 -7.08 -1.53 7.80
N LYS A 136 -8.01 -1.25 6.88
CA LYS A 136 -8.33 0.11 6.45
C LYS A 136 -8.85 0.95 7.62
N GLU A 137 -9.80 0.42 8.37
CA GLU A 137 -10.35 1.10 9.55
C GLU A 137 -9.28 1.44 10.58
N TYR A 138 -8.32 0.54 10.81
CA TYR A 138 -7.19 0.79 11.69
C TYR A 138 -6.29 1.90 11.13
N LEU A 139 -5.88 1.81 9.86
CA LEU A 139 -5.02 2.78 9.20
C LEU A 139 -5.64 4.19 9.08
N THR A 140 -6.96 4.31 9.08
CA THR A 140 -7.66 5.60 9.04
C THR A 140 -8.12 6.09 10.41
N SER A 141 -7.81 5.36 11.50
CA SER A 141 -8.26 5.71 12.85
C SER A 141 -7.20 6.49 13.63
N GLU A 142 -7.64 7.15 14.70
CA GLU A 142 -6.77 7.82 15.68
C GLU A 142 -6.00 6.84 16.59
N ARG A 143 -6.17 5.52 16.38
CA ARG A 143 -5.54 4.45 17.17
C ARG A 143 -4.12 4.11 16.70
N LEU A 144 -3.68 4.67 15.58
CA LEU A 144 -2.32 4.52 15.08
C LEU A 144 -1.31 5.15 16.06
N ASP A 145 -0.18 4.50 16.20
CA ASP A 145 0.94 5.07 16.95
C ASP A 145 1.43 6.37 16.30
N LYS A 146 1.81 7.34 17.14
CA LYS A 146 2.08 8.72 16.71
C LYS A 146 3.21 8.83 15.68
N ASP A 147 4.17 7.91 15.73
CA ASP A 147 5.31 7.88 14.80
C ASP A 147 4.90 7.49 13.38
N VAL A 148 3.82 6.72 13.20
CA VAL A 148 3.31 6.31 11.89
C VAL A 148 2.03 7.04 11.48
N ALA A 149 1.25 7.55 12.43
CA ALA A 149 -0.06 8.15 12.18
C ALA A 149 -0.04 9.25 11.12
N HIS A 150 0.99 10.10 11.11
CA HIS A 150 1.12 11.19 10.13
C HIS A 150 1.15 10.70 8.67
N ASN A 151 1.67 9.49 8.42
CA ASN A 151 1.72 8.91 7.08
C ASN A 151 0.34 8.50 6.56
N PHE A 152 -0.60 8.24 7.46
CA PHE A 152 -1.93 7.76 7.12
C PHE A 152 -3.02 8.80 7.42
N GLN A 153 -2.65 10.03 7.77
CA GLN A 153 -3.59 11.15 7.73
C GLN A 153 -4.02 11.37 6.29
N GLU A 154 -5.33 11.47 6.05
CA GLU A 154 -5.89 11.48 4.70
C GLU A 154 -5.22 12.50 3.77
N VAL A 155 -5.02 13.74 4.25
CA VAL A 155 -4.38 14.80 3.46
C VAL A 155 -2.94 14.44 3.09
N ALA A 156 -2.14 14.01 4.07
CA ALA A 156 -0.74 13.66 3.87
C ALA A 156 -0.58 12.42 2.98
N ALA A 157 -1.40 11.39 3.21
CA ALA A 157 -1.39 10.15 2.44
C ALA A 157 -1.79 10.39 0.98
N ARG A 158 -2.87 11.14 0.73
CA ARG A 158 -3.31 11.47 -0.63
C ARG A 158 -2.34 12.39 -1.35
N ALA A 159 -1.76 13.38 -0.66
CA ALA A 159 -0.67 14.19 -1.20
C ALA A 159 0.54 13.33 -1.61
N SER A 160 0.91 12.34 -0.79
CA SER A 160 1.98 11.40 -1.12
C SER A 160 1.67 10.55 -2.34
N VAL A 161 0.45 10.01 -2.44
CA VAL A 161 -0.01 9.26 -3.62
C VAL A 161 -0.03 10.14 -4.88
N ALA A 162 -0.55 11.37 -4.79
CA ALA A 162 -0.56 12.32 -5.91
C ALA A 162 0.87 12.66 -6.36
N THR A 163 1.78 12.90 -5.42
CA THR A 163 3.19 13.19 -5.69
C THR A 163 3.86 12.01 -6.40
N ALA A 164 3.65 10.79 -5.92
CA ALA A 164 4.19 9.59 -6.57
C ALA A 164 3.64 9.42 -8.00
N CYS A 165 2.35 9.66 -8.20
CA CYS A 165 1.73 9.63 -9.53
C CYS A 165 2.34 10.68 -10.48
N LEU A 166 2.50 11.92 -10.02
CA LEU A 166 3.08 13.00 -10.81
C LEU A 166 4.55 12.74 -11.13
N ALA A 167 5.34 12.35 -10.14
CA ALA A 167 6.75 11.99 -10.30
C ALA A 167 6.92 10.89 -11.36
N TYR A 168 6.06 9.87 -11.31
CA TYR A 168 6.02 8.80 -12.30
C TYR A 168 5.66 9.30 -13.72
N LEU A 169 4.63 10.13 -13.85
CA LEU A 169 4.21 10.68 -15.15
C LEU A 169 5.26 11.61 -15.75
N LEU A 170 5.95 12.41 -14.94
CA LEU A 170 7.02 13.32 -15.37
C LEU A 170 8.23 12.58 -15.95
N HIS A 171 8.41 11.29 -15.64
CA HIS A 171 9.44 10.46 -16.24
C HIS A 171 9.10 10.02 -17.68
N LEU A 172 7.82 10.02 -18.06
CA LEU A 172 7.41 9.52 -19.38
C LEU A 172 7.90 10.45 -20.49
N ASP A 173 8.70 9.90 -21.41
CA ASP A 173 9.10 10.60 -22.63
C ASP A 173 7.89 10.74 -23.57
N GLN A 174 7.66 11.97 -24.03
CA GLN A 174 6.55 12.34 -24.92
C GLN A 174 6.59 11.61 -26.27
N ASN A 175 7.73 11.02 -26.64
CA ASN A 175 7.90 10.30 -27.90
C ASN A 175 7.54 8.82 -27.81
N ILE A 176 7.18 8.30 -26.64
CA ILE A 176 6.79 6.90 -26.47
C ILE A 176 5.35 6.70 -26.95
N ARG A 177 5.15 5.72 -27.85
CA ARG A 177 3.82 5.31 -28.31
C ARG A 177 2.96 4.81 -27.15
N ILE A 178 1.67 5.14 -27.16
CA ILE A 178 0.73 4.81 -26.07
C ILE A 178 0.69 3.32 -25.77
N GLU A 179 0.78 2.46 -26.79
CA GLU A 179 0.79 1.00 -26.60
C GLU A 179 2.00 0.55 -25.78
N LYS A 180 3.18 1.14 -26.06
CA LYS A 180 4.39 0.89 -25.28
C LYS A 180 4.30 1.45 -23.87
N ILE A 181 3.61 2.57 -23.65
CA ILE A 181 3.37 3.11 -22.30
C ILE A 181 2.60 2.08 -21.47
N LYS A 182 1.53 1.49 -22.02
CA LYS A 182 0.73 0.49 -21.30
C LYS A 182 1.52 -0.76 -20.93
N GLU A 183 2.43 -1.21 -21.79
CA GLU A 183 3.25 -2.39 -21.56
C GLU A 183 4.42 -2.12 -20.60
N MET A 184 5.13 -1.00 -20.80
CA MET A 184 6.38 -0.72 -20.09
C MET A 184 6.19 0.11 -18.82
N PHE A 185 5.06 0.81 -18.70
CA PHE A 185 4.75 1.72 -17.59
C PHE A 185 3.35 1.43 -16.99
N PRO A 186 3.18 0.28 -16.30
CA PRO A 186 1.91 -0.16 -15.73
C PRO A 186 1.16 0.89 -14.91
N LEU A 187 1.87 1.71 -14.12
CA LEU A 187 1.24 2.71 -13.25
C LEU A 187 0.73 3.94 -14.03
N ALA A 188 1.15 4.16 -15.29
CA ALA A 188 0.87 5.38 -16.03
C ALA A 188 -0.63 5.66 -16.16
N GLN A 189 -1.43 4.65 -16.48
CA GLN A 189 -2.87 4.82 -16.66
C GLN A 189 -3.58 5.14 -15.35
N TYR A 190 -3.21 4.47 -14.25
CA TYR A 190 -3.71 4.80 -12.93
C TYR A 190 -3.35 6.24 -12.56
N SER A 191 -2.06 6.60 -12.68
CA SER A 191 -1.57 7.92 -12.32
C SER A 191 -2.30 9.00 -13.12
N ALA A 192 -2.35 8.89 -14.44
CA ALA A 192 -2.99 9.89 -15.30
C ALA A 192 -4.48 10.08 -14.99
N ARG A 193 -5.16 9.04 -14.51
CA ARG A 193 -6.59 9.07 -14.19
C ARG A 193 -6.88 9.67 -12.82
N TYR A 194 -6.07 9.36 -11.80
CA TYR A 194 -6.45 9.61 -10.40
C TYR A 194 -5.57 10.64 -9.67
N TRP A 195 -4.47 11.11 -10.25
CA TRP A 195 -3.56 12.03 -9.54
C TRP A 195 -4.25 13.33 -9.10
N MET A 196 -5.14 13.88 -9.92
CA MET A 196 -5.89 15.11 -9.59
C MET A 196 -6.88 14.91 -8.46
N ASP A 197 -7.57 13.76 -8.42
CA ASP A 197 -8.52 13.45 -7.35
C ASP A 197 -7.81 13.38 -6.00
N HIS A 198 -6.62 12.75 -5.97
CA HIS A 198 -5.77 12.72 -4.78
C HIS A 198 -5.26 14.12 -4.40
N ALA A 199 -4.85 14.94 -5.37
CA ALA A 199 -4.36 16.29 -5.12
C ALA A 199 -5.47 17.22 -4.59
N ALA A 200 -6.65 17.21 -5.21
CA ALA A 200 -7.79 18.04 -4.81
C ALA A 200 -8.25 17.73 -3.37
N MET A 201 -8.24 16.46 -2.97
CA MET A 201 -8.57 16.04 -1.61
C MET A 201 -7.49 16.44 -0.58
N ALA A 202 -6.25 16.61 -1.02
CA ALA A 202 -5.17 17.13 -0.19
C ALA A 202 -5.27 18.67 -0.02
N GLU A 203 -5.68 19.39 -1.06
CA GLU A 203 -5.85 20.85 -1.04
C GLU A 203 -7.15 21.28 -0.32
N GLY A 204 -8.23 20.52 -0.48
CA GLY A 204 -9.58 20.89 -0.03
C GLY A 204 -9.82 20.96 1.49
N LYS A 205 -8.81 20.71 2.33
CA LYS A 205 -8.89 20.88 3.80
C LYS A 205 -8.17 22.13 4.30
N ASP A 206 -7.70 23.01 3.42
CA ASP A 206 -7.28 24.35 3.78
C ASP A 206 -8.53 25.26 3.87
N GLU A 207 -9.21 25.26 5.04
CA GLU A 207 -10.39 26.10 5.34
C GLU A 207 -10.09 27.61 5.40
N LYS A 208 -9.16 28.11 4.58
CA LYS A 208 -8.89 29.55 4.40
C LYS A 208 -9.36 30.12 3.06
N LEU A 209 -9.97 29.32 2.19
CA LEU A 209 -10.43 29.79 0.87
C LEU A 209 -11.91 29.52 0.55
N GLN A 210 -12.75 29.15 1.54
CA GLN A 210 -14.22 29.14 1.37
C GLN A 210 -14.86 30.50 1.69
N GLY A 211 -14.09 31.59 1.66
CA GLY A 211 -14.53 32.93 2.00
C GLY A 211 -14.09 33.96 0.98
N PHE A 212 -14.45 33.78 -0.29
CA PHE A 212 -14.60 34.84 -1.28
C PHE A 212 -15.73 34.49 -2.25
#